data_AF-A0A8T5T525-F1
#
_entry.id   AF-A0A8T5T525-F1
#
_cell.length_a   1.000
_cell.length_b   1.000
_cell.length_c   1.000
_cell.angle_alpha   90.00
_cell.angle_beta   90.00
_cell.angle_gamma   90.00
#
_symmetry.space_group_name_H-M   'P 1'
#
loop_
_entity.id
_entity.type
_entity.pdbx_description
1 polymer ?
#
loop_
_entity_poly.entity_id
_entity_poly.type
_entity_poly.pdbx_seq_one_letter_code
_entity_poly.pdbx_strand_id
1 'polypeptide(L)'
;FRGSLKIFLLHPRTEKKLHDYKLYDQFKQIEGLTIYKPIDYFSMLKLLTDKRCKLIITDSGGIIEEASVLRIPCVTIRPNTERPETVEGGVNFLVRPKALEILQTIELLLSDKEIIKRMDDFTNPYGDGYSSAKILDIIENNLNKVIFQTPESYKFGSKSFYLIDIQIPIKTSALEELYGCSVTMVYGVDGEPLLIPEKLEKGYRVKLSL
;
A
#
# COMPACT_ATOMS: atom_id res chain seq x y z
N PHE A 1 -7.00 -17.39 19.99
CA PHE A 1 -6.00 -16.31 19.88
C PHE A 1 -4.66 -16.65 20.56
N ARG A 2 -4.65 -17.19 21.78
CA ARG A 2 -3.44 -17.79 22.39
C ARG A 2 -2.99 -19.03 21.59
N GLY A 3 -1.68 -19.22 21.41
CA GLY A 3 -1.10 -20.33 20.63
C GLY A 3 -1.16 -20.19 19.10
N SER A 4 -1.86 -19.18 18.56
CA SER A 4 -1.92 -18.92 17.11
C SER A 4 -0.68 -18.15 16.64
N LEU A 5 -0.16 -18.49 15.46
CA LEU A 5 0.88 -17.71 14.78
C LEU A 5 0.31 -16.36 14.33
N LYS A 6 1.04 -15.28 14.61
CA LYS A 6 0.70 -13.89 14.28
C LYS A 6 1.89 -13.31 13.56
N ILE A 7 1.65 -12.74 12.38
CA ILE A 7 2.68 -12.08 11.59
C ILE A 7 2.38 -10.59 11.59
N PHE A 8 3.34 -9.79 12.03
CA PHE A 8 3.21 -8.33 12.07
C PHE A 8 4.23 -7.69 11.14
N LEU A 9 3.73 -7.19 10.00
CA LEU A 9 4.51 -6.37 9.07
C LEU A 9 4.63 -4.96 9.64
N LEU A 10 5.74 -4.69 10.32
CA LEU A 10 5.92 -3.48 11.11
C LEU A 10 6.40 -2.32 10.25
N HIS A 11 5.53 -1.34 10.03
CA HIS A 11 5.90 -0.11 9.30
C HIS A 11 6.97 0.69 10.08
N PRO A 12 7.97 1.34 9.43
CA PRO A 12 9.06 2.06 10.10
C PRO A 12 8.56 3.15 11.05
N ARG A 13 7.45 3.81 10.70
CA ARG A 13 6.77 4.78 11.57
C ARG A 13 6.30 4.16 12.89
N THR A 14 5.74 2.95 12.83
CA THR A 14 5.25 2.23 14.00
C THR A 14 6.42 1.66 14.81
N GLU A 15 7.45 1.13 14.15
CA GLU A 15 8.68 0.70 14.81
C GLU A 15 9.32 1.81 15.64
N LYS A 16 9.48 3.01 15.04
CA LYS A 16 9.97 4.19 15.75
C LYS A 16 9.14 4.49 17.00
N LYS A 17 7.80 4.43 16.91
CA LYS A 17 6.92 4.64 18.06
C LYS A 17 7.05 3.56 19.12
N LEU A 18 7.20 2.29 18.74
CA LEU A 18 7.44 1.22 19.71
C LEU A 18 8.75 1.43 20.49
N HIS A 19 9.79 1.97 19.84
CA HIS A 19 11.02 2.36 20.54
C HIS A 19 10.82 3.59 21.43
N ASP A 20 10.19 4.65 20.93
CA ASP A 20 9.89 5.87 21.70
C ASP A 20 9.14 5.54 23.01
N TYR A 21 8.19 4.59 22.95
CA TYR A 21 7.40 4.15 24.10
C TYR A 21 8.02 2.96 24.88
N LYS A 22 9.22 2.49 24.52
CA LYS A 22 9.89 1.33 25.16
C LYS A 22 9.04 0.04 25.15
N LEU A 23 8.24 -0.14 24.11
CA LEU A 23 7.36 -1.30 23.91
C LEU A 23 7.97 -2.35 22.97
N TYR A 24 8.98 -2.00 22.19
CA TYR A 24 9.53 -2.89 21.16
C TYR A 24 9.99 -4.25 21.71
N ASP A 25 10.72 -4.25 22.83
CA ASP A 25 11.20 -5.50 23.45
C ASP A 25 10.05 -6.32 24.06
N GLN A 26 9.01 -5.65 24.57
CA GLN A 26 7.81 -6.34 25.05
C GLN A 26 7.10 -7.06 23.90
N PHE A 27 7.02 -6.43 22.73
CA PHE A 27 6.44 -7.04 21.53
C PHE A 27 7.21 -8.29 21.08
N LYS A 28 8.55 -8.27 21.14
CA LYS A 28 9.37 -9.45 20.81
C LYS A 28 9.17 -10.64 21.75
N GLN A 29 8.72 -10.38 22.98
CA GLN A 29 8.46 -11.41 23.97
C GLN A 29 7.05 -12.02 23.84
N ILE A 30 6.20 -11.49 22.95
CA ILE A 30 4.86 -12.02 22.74
C ILE A 30 4.95 -13.39 22.05
N GLU A 31 4.47 -14.41 22.75
CA GLU A 31 4.44 -15.77 22.23
C GLU A 31 3.59 -15.88 20.95
N GLY A 32 4.19 -16.49 19.92
CA GLY A 32 3.55 -16.67 18.62
C GLY A 32 3.43 -15.40 17.79
N LEU A 33 4.07 -14.29 18.17
CA LEU A 33 4.20 -13.10 17.34
C LEU A 33 5.55 -13.10 16.62
N THR A 34 5.52 -13.01 15.30
CA THR A 34 6.70 -12.81 14.46
C THR A 34 6.61 -11.45 13.79
N ILE A 35 7.61 -10.61 14.06
CA ILE A 35 7.70 -9.26 13.51
C ILE A 35 8.60 -9.30 12.29
N TYR A 36 8.11 -8.76 11.17
CA TYR A 36 8.89 -8.57 9.94
C TYR A 36 8.95 -7.09 9.60
N LYS A 37 10.02 -6.69 8.91
CA LYS A 37 10.05 -5.40 8.19
C LYS A 37 8.97 -5.41 7.10
N PRO A 38 8.56 -4.23 6.58
CA PRO A 38 7.67 -4.20 5.42
C PRO A 38 8.26 -5.02 4.28
N ILE A 39 7.40 -5.77 3.61
CA ILE A 39 7.74 -6.63 2.47
C ILE A 39 7.16 -6.03 1.19
N ASP A 40 7.65 -6.49 0.04
CA ASP A 40 7.06 -6.11 -1.24
C ASP A 40 5.62 -6.65 -1.38
N TYR A 41 4.89 -6.03 -2.32
CA TYR A 41 3.47 -6.32 -2.53
C TYR A 41 3.20 -7.80 -2.87
N PHE A 42 4.02 -8.42 -3.71
CA PHE A 42 3.82 -9.83 -4.09
C PHE A 42 4.05 -10.77 -2.92
N SER A 43 5.08 -10.51 -2.11
CA SER A 43 5.31 -11.26 -0.87
C SER A 43 4.16 -11.10 0.11
N MET A 44 3.58 -9.90 0.23
CA MET A 44 2.39 -9.67 1.05
C MET A 44 1.18 -10.43 0.53
N LEU A 45 0.89 -10.36 -0.77
CA LEU A 45 -0.19 -11.13 -1.37
C LEU A 45 -0.04 -12.63 -1.14
N LYS A 46 1.18 -13.17 -1.26
CA LYS A 46 1.45 -14.58 -0.96
C LYS A 46 1.16 -14.94 0.49
N LEU A 47 1.45 -14.02 1.43
CA LEU A 47 1.11 -14.20 2.84
C LEU A 47 -0.40 -14.20 3.07
N LEU A 48 -1.12 -13.26 2.45
CA LEU A 48 -2.57 -13.14 2.60
C LEU A 48 -3.31 -14.31 1.94
N THR A 49 -2.89 -14.74 0.75
CA THR A 49 -3.50 -15.87 0.01
C THR A 49 -3.16 -17.25 0.58
N ASP A 50 -2.25 -17.33 1.56
CA ASP A 50 -1.96 -18.58 2.25
C ASP A 50 -3.21 -19.07 3.01
N LYS A 51 -3.60 -20.33 2.81
CA LYS A 51 -4.80 -20.92 3.45
C LYS A 51 -4.76 -20.90 4.99
N ARG A 52 -3.59 -20.69 5.59
CA ARG A 52 -3.39 -20.54 7.04
C ARG A 52 -3.69 -19.11 7.51
N CYS A 53 -3.70 -18.12 6.63
CA CYS A 53 -4.21 -16.79 6.95
C CYS A 53 -5.72 -16.88 7.19
N LYS A 54 -6.14 -16.68 8.44
CA LYS A 54 -7.56 -16.78 8.85
C LYS A 54 -8.21 -15.43 9.14
N LEU A 55 -7.39 -14.41 9.36
CA LEU A 55 -7.83 -13.12 9.85
C LEU A 55 -6.76 -12.08 9.54
N ILE A 56 -7.19 -10.90 9.10
CA ILE A 56 -6.33 -9.73 8.93
C ILE A 56 -6.72 -8.70 10.00
N ILE A 57 -5.72 -8.03 10.57
CA ILE A 57 -5.91 -6.90 11.47
C ILE A 57 -5.15 -5.73 10.89
N THR A 58 -5.82 -4.61 10.62
CA THR A 58 -5.21 -3.48 9.92
C THR A 58 -5.85 -2.15 10.29
N ASP A 59 -5.16 -1.06 10.00
CA ASP A 59 -5.69 0.30 9.90
C ASP A 59 -5.58 0.87 8.46
N SER A 60 -5.06 0.07 7.52
CA SER A 60 -4.82 0.46 6.13
C SER A 60 -6.05 0.24 5.24
N GLY A 61 -6.50 1.31 4.57
CA GLY A 61 -7.60 1.28 3.60
C GLY A 61 -7.36 0.27 2.47
N GLY A 62 -6.17 0.28 1.86
CA GLY A 62 -5.85 -0.63 0.76
C GLY A 62 -5.87 -2.11 1.18
N ILE A 63 -5.46 -2.43 2.41
CA ILE A 63 -5.50 -3.82 2.90
C ILE A 63 -6.94 -4.28 3.15
N ILE A 64 -7.85 -3.38 3.50
CA ILE A 64 -9.28 -3.69 3.64
C ILE A 64 -9.88 -4.09 2.28
N GLU A 65 -9.50 -3.40 1.20
CA GLU A 65 -9.90 -3.73 -0.17
C GLU A 65 -9.36 -5.10 -0.58
N GLU A 66 -8.07 -5.36 -0.37
CA GLU A 66 -7.43 -6.64 -0.67
C GLU A 66 -8.06 -7.80 0.13
N ALA A 67 -8.36 -7.60 1.42
CA ALA A 67 -9.05 -8.58 2.25
C ALA A 67 -10.44 -8.93 1.71
N SER A 68 -11.13 -7.94 1.15
CA SER A 68 -12.45 -8.11 0.52
C SER A 68 -12.38 -8.93 -0.75
N VAL A 69 -11.39 -8.66 -1.61
CA VAL A 69 -11.13 -9.45 -2.83
C VAL A 69 -10.76 -10.89 -2.48
N LEU A 70 -9.91 -11.08 -1.47
CA LEU A 70 -9.41 -12.38 -1.03
C LEU A 70 -10.39 -13.16 -0.15
N ARG A 71 -11.52 -12.55 0.24
CA ARG A 71 -12.51 -13.12 1.17
C ARG A 71 -11.88 -13.58 2.49
N ILE A 72 -11.06 -12.73 3.08
CA ILE A 72 -10.46 -12.96 4.39
C ILE A 72 -11.10 -12.00 5.39
N PRO A 73 -11.63 -12.49 6.53
CA PRO A 73 -12.15 -11.60 7.56
C PRO A 73 -11.11 -10.55 7.96
N CYS A 74 -11.53 -9.30 8.05
CA CYS A 74 -10.66 -8.17 8.35
C CYS A 74 -11.17 -7.43 9.59
N VAL A 75 -10.28 -7.12 10.53
CA VAL A 75 -10.59 -6.29 11.70
C VAL A 75 -9.88 -4.96 11.51
N THR A 76 -10.66 -3.90 11.28
CA THR A 76 -10.14 -2.55 11.13
C THR A 76 -10.11 -1.86 12.49
N ILE A 77 -8.92 -1.50 12.99
CA ILE A 77 -8.77 -0.81 14.27
C ILE A 77 -8.88 0.71 14.07
N ARG A 78 -10.09 1.19 13.76
CA ARG A 78 -10.41 2.61 13.57
C ARG A 78 -11.81 2.92 14.09
N PRO A 79 -12.10 4.17 14.50
CA PRO A 79 -13.46 4.55 14.88
C PRO A 79 -14.41 4.74 13.67
N ASN A 80 -13.86 4.84 12.46
CA ASN A 80 -14.58 5.05 11.21
C ASN A 80 -13.81 4.43 10.03
N THR A 81 -14.51 4.23 8.90
CA THR A 81 -13.93 3.73 7.64
C THR A 81 -14.53 4.49 6.47
N GLU A 82 -13.71 4.75 5.46
CA GLU A 82 -14.08 5.27 4.14
C GLU A 82 -14.60 4.19 3.18
N ARG A 83 -14.71 2.94 3.66
CA ARG A 83 -15.19 1.75 2.93
C ARG A 83 -16.37 1.05 3.63
N PRO A 84 -17.51 1.74 3.85
CA PRO A 84 -18.68 1.17 4.54
C PRO A 84 -19.18 -0.12 3.90
N GLU A 85 -19.06 -0.26 2.58
CA GLU A 85 -19.45 -1.44 1.80
C GLU A 85 -18.78 -2.74 2.29
N THR A 86 -17.57 -2.65 2.85
CA THR A 86 -16.87 -3.82 3.41
C THR A 86 -17.42 -4.27 4.75
N VAL A 87 -17.98 -3.32 5.51
CA VAL A 87 -18.64 -3.58 6.80
C VAL A 87 -20.04 -4.13 6.55
N GLU A 88 -20.79 -3.51 5.64
CA GLU A 88 -22.11 -3.98 5.20
C GLU A 88 -22.03 -5.38 4.59
N GLY A 89 -20.95 -5.66 3.86
CA GLY A 89 -20.63 -6.96 3.30
C GLY A 89 -20.22 -8.05 4.28
N GLY A 90 -20.02 -7.71 5.56
CA GLY A 90 -19.60 -8.68 6.58
C GLY A 90 -18.16 -9.18 6.45
N VAL A 91 -17.34 -8.57 5.58
CA VAL A 91 -15.91 -8.88 5.46
C VAL A 91 -15.10 -8.14 6.52
N ASN A 92 -15.45 -6.87 6.76
CA ASN A 92 -14.69 -5.96 7.61
C ASN A 92 -15.44 -5.63 8.91
N PHE A 93 -14.74 -5.76 10.03
CA PHE A 93 -15.25 -5.51 11.37
C PHE A 93 -14.52 -4.30 11.95
N LEU A 94 -15.23 -3.18 12.00
CA LEU A 94 -14.69 -1.93 12.51
C LEU A 94 -14.74 -1.93 14.04
N VAL A 95 -13.57 -1.86 14.67
CA VAL A 95 -13.43 -1.88 16.13
C VAL A 95 -12.68 -0.65 16.62
N ARG A 96 -13.14 -0.09 17.73
CA ARG A 96 -12.39 0.98 18.41
C ARG A 96 -11.09 0.41 18.99
N PRO A 97 -10.06 1.25 19.25
CA PRO A 97 -8.80 0.81 19.84
C PRO A 97 -8.94 0.51 21.34
N LYS A 98 -9.83 -0.43 21.68
CA LYS A 98 -10.11 -0.91 23.03
C LYS A 98 -9.79 -2.41 23.07
N ALA A 99 -8.85 -2.79 23.94
CA ALA A 99 -8.31 -4.15 23.97
C ALA A 99 -9.39 -5.24 24.08
N LEU A 100 -10.40 -5.04 24.94
CA LEU A 100 -11.48 -6.01 25.13
C LEU A 100 -12.35 -6.19 23.87
N GLU A 101 -12.69 -5.09 23.20
CA GLU A 101 -13.51 -5.08 21.98
C GLU A 101 -12.78 -5.77 20.81
N ILE A 102 -11.49 -5.48 20.66
CA ILE A 102 -10.62 -6.12 19.67
C ILE A 102 -10.55 -7.62 19.95
N LEU A 103 -10.28 -8.03 21.19
CA LEU A 103 -10.15 -9.44 21.56
C LEU A 103 -11.44 -10.22 21.33
N GLN A 104 -12.58 -9.69 21.78
CA GLN A 104 -13.89 -10.32 21.59
C GLN A 104 -14.23 -10.49 20.11
N THR A 105 -13.95 -9.47 19.29
CA THR A 105 -14.16 -9.54 17.85
C THR A 105 -13.28 -10.61 17.20
N ILE A 106 -11.98 -10.64 17.54
CA ILE A 106 -11.05 -11.66 17.03
C ILE A 106 -11.49 -13.06 17.43
N GLU A 107 -11.90 -13.27 18.69
CA GLU A 107 -12.35 -14.56 19.19
C GLU A 107 -13.63 -15.04 18.49
N LEU A 108 -14.59 -14.13 18.26
CA LEU A 108 -15.79 -14.42 17.47
C LEU A 108 -15.43 -14.86 16.05
N LEU A 109 -14.60 -14.10 15.34
CA LEU A 109 -14.24 -14.38 13.95
C LEU A 109 -13.44 -15.68 13.77
N LEU A 110 -12.63 -16.05 14.76
CA LEU A 110 -11.85 -17.28 14.72
C LEU A 110 -12.65 -18.52 15.15
N SER A 111 -13.78 -18.36 15.84
CA SER A 111 -14.59 -19.48 16.35
C SER A 111 -15.84 -19.75 15.50
N ASP A 112 -16.41 -18.72 14.87
CA ASP A 112 -17.65 -18.82 14.12
C ASP A 112 -17.41 -19.10 12.63
N LYS A 113 -17.59 -20.36 12.23
CA LYS A 113 -17.46 -20.79 10.83
C LYS A 113 -18.57 -20.26 9.93
N GLU A 114 -19.71 -19.83 10.49
CA GLU A 114 -20.82 -19.31 9.71
C GLU A 114 -20.56 -17.87 9.26
N ILE A 115 -19.74 -17.10 9.97
CA ILE A 115 -19.29 -15.77 9.51
C ILE A 115 -18.53 -15.90 8.18
N ILE A 116 -17.64 -16.88 8.08
CA ILE A 116 -16.88 -17.13 6.84
C ILE A 116 -17.82 -17.52 5.70
N LYS A 117 -18.83 -18.36 5.95
CA LYS A 117 -19.81 -18.73 4.92
C LYS A 117 -20.64 -17.54 4.45
N ARG A 118 -21.03 -16.63 5.34
CA ARG A 118 -21.76 -15.41 4.94
C ARG A 118 -20.95 -14.51 4.00
N MET A 119 -19.61 -14.59 4.06
CA MET A 119 -18.75 -13.89 3.12
C MET A 119 -18.73 -14.52 1.73
N ASP A 120 -19.20 -15.76 1.54
CA ASP A 120 -19.27 -16.36 0.20
C ASP A 120 -20.34 -15.69 -0.68
N ASP A 121 -21.41 -15.20 -0.04
CA ASP A 121 -22.49 -14.45 -0.68
C ASP A 121 -22.13 -12.97 -0.93
N PHE A 122 -21.01 -12.51 -0.35
CA PHE A 122 -20.54 -11.14 -0.58
C PHE A 122 -20.01 -10.98 -2.00
N THR A 123 -20.68 -10.10 -2.75
CA THR A 123 -20.20 -9.64 -4.05
C THR A 123 -19.18 -8.55 -3.84
N ASN A 124 -17.97 -8.73 -4.38
CA ASN A 124 -16.90 -7.75 -4.26
C ASN A 124 -17.33 -6.38 -4.83
N PRO A 125 -17.43 -5.31 -4.02
CA PRO A 125 -17.92 -4.01 -4.46
C PRO A 125 -16.88 -3.25 -5.30
N TYR A 126 -15.61 -3.67 -5.26
CA TYR A 126 -14.50 -3.02 -5.96
C TYR A 126 -14.37 -3.43 -7.44
N GLY A 127 -15.29 -4.28 -7.91
CA GLY A 127 -15.44 -4.61 -9.32
C GLY A 127 -14.76 -5.92 -9.72
N ASP A 128 -14.55 -6.03 -11.03
CA ASP A 128 -14.23 -7.25 -11.76
C ASP A 128 -12.77 -7.30 -12.25
N GLY A 129 -11.95 -6.34 -11.84
CA GLY A 129 -10.54 -6.24 -12.25
C GLY A 129 -10.32 -5.56 -13.61
N TYR A 130 -11.36 -5.05 -14.26
CA TYR A 130 -11.27 -4.36 -15.57
C TYR A 130 -11.31 -2.84 -15.48
N SER A 131 -11.06 -2.27 -14.29
CA SER A 131 -11.13 -0.81 -14.07
C SER A 131 -10.26 -0.03 -15.04
N SER A 132 -9.03 -0.49 -15.33
CA SER A 132 -8.12 0.19 -16.27
C SER A 132 -8.68 0.27 -17.69
N ALA A 133 -9.29 -0.81 -18.19
CA ALA A 133 -9.90 -0.83 -19.52
C ALA A 133 -11.12 0.10 -19.58
N LYS A 134 -12.00 0.03 -18.56
CA LYS A 134 -13.18 0.90 -18.45
C LYS A 134 -12.81 2.38 -18.37
N ILE A 135 -11.75 2.72 -17.64
CA ILE A 135 -11.23 4.09 -17.55
C ILE A 135 -10.73 4.55 -18.92
N LEU A 136 -9.96 3.71 -19.62
CA LEU A 136 -9.47 4.02 -20.97
C LEU A 136 -10.64 4.29 -21.93
N ASP A 137 -11.64 3.40 -21.95
CA ASP A 137 -12.83 3.55 -22.79
C ASP A 137 -13.56 4.86 -22.51
N ILE A 138 -13.72 5.25 -21.25
CA ILE A 138 -14.35 6.52 -20.87
C ILE A 138 -13.53 7.70 -21.41
N ILE A 139 -12.22 7.67 -21.25
CA ILE A 139 -11.33 8.74 -21.68
C ILE A 139 -11.34 8.89 -23.20
N GLU A 140 -11.22 7.79 -23.96
CA GLU A 140 -11.23 7.79 -25.43
C GLU A 140 -12.57 8.27 -26.00
N ASN A 141 -13.69 7.93 -25.35
CA ASN A 141 -15.02 8.34 -25.81
C ASN A 141 -15.36 9.80 -25.47
N ASN A 142 -14.76 10.39 -24.44
CA ASN A 142 -15.09 11.74 -23.97
C ASN A 142 -14.06 12.82 -24.36
N LEU A 143 -12.84 12.42 -24.70
CA LEU A 143 -11.83 13.35 -25.20
C LEU A 143 -11.69 13.19 -26.72
N ASN A 144 -11.84 14.29 -27.47
CA ASN A 144 -11.60 14.32 -28.91
C ASN A 144 -10.23 13.69 -29.23
N LYS A 145 -10.23 12.49 -29.84
CA LYS A 145 -9.05 11.70 -30.27
C LYS A 145 -7.73 12.16 -29.62
N VAL A 146 -7.59 11.90 -28.33
CA VAL A 146 -6.29 12.09 -27.67
C VAL A 146 -5.38 11.01 -28.22
N ILE A 147 -4.35 11.42 -28.96
CA ILE A 147 -3.31 10.50 -29.40
C ILE A 147 -2.47 10.19 -28.16
N PHE A 148 -2.75 9.05 -27.52
CA PHE A 148 -1.88 8.50 -26.48
C PHE A 148 -0.60 7.96 -27.13
N GLN A 149 0.43 8.80 -27.27
CA GLN A 149 1.77 8.32 -27.55
C GLN A 149 2.41 7.89 -26.24
N THR A 150 2.45 6.57 -26.02
CA THR A 150 3.31 5.98 -25.00
C THR A 150 4.76 6.36 -25.30
N PRO A 151 5.46 7.09 -24.41
CA PRO A 151 6.87 7.40 -24.62
C PRO A 151 7.65 6.11 -24.85
N GLU A 152 8.65 6.11 -25.73
CA GLU A 152 9.39 4.89 -26.08
C GLU A 152 9.97 4.14 -24.87
N SER A 153 10.18 4.86 -23.78
CA SER A 153 10.69 4.34 -22.53
C SER A 153 9.75 3.47 -21.71
N TYR A 154 8.47 3.42 -22.07
CA TYR A 154 7.48 2.56 -21.41
C TYR A 154 7.42 1.16 -22.04
N LYS A 155 8.27 0.82 -23.01
CA LYS A 155 8.29 -0.47 -23.73
C LYS A 155 8.52 -1.72 -22.87
N PHE A 156 8.91 -1.59 -21.59
CA PHE A 156 9.19 -2.71 -20.68
C PHE A 156 8.22 -2.87 -19.49
N GLY A 157 7.01 -2.31 -19.57
CA GLY A 157 5.94 -2.59 -18.59
C GLY A 157 6.12 -1.93 -17.21
N SER A 158 7.15 -1.12 -17.01
CA SER A 158 7.28 -0.20 -15.88
C SER A 158 8.21 0.96 -16.24
N LYS A 159 8.02 2.13 -15.61
CA LYS A 159 8.99 3.24 -15.72
C LYS A 159 10.29 2.80 -15.04
N SER A 160 11.32 2.55 -15.84
CA SER A 160 12.69 2.64 -15.32
C SER A 160 13.01 4.13 -15.14
N PHE A 161 13.48 4.51 -13.96
CA PHE A 161 13.93 5.88 -13.70
C PHE A 161 15.32 5.82 -13.09
N TYR A 162 16.16 6.79 -13.47
CA TYR A 162 17.39 7.03 -12.74
C TYR A 162 17.13 8.04 -11.65
N LEU A 163 17.63 7.75 -10.46
CA LEU A 163 17.72 8.70 -9.37
C LEU A 163 19.19 9.09 -9.24
N ILE A 164 19.51 10.33 -9.58
CA ILE A 164 20.88 10.82 -9.61
C ILE A 164 21.06 11.96 -8.61
N ASP A 165 22.20 11.94 -7.91
CA ASP A 165 22.62 13.02 -7.02
C ASP A 165 23.50 14.00 -7.81
N ILE A 166 23.09 15.27 -7.85
CA ILE A 166 23.80 16.33 -8.56
C ILE A 166 25.07 16.68 -7.79
N GLN A 167 26.22 16.30 -8.34
CA GLN A 167 27.53 16.57 -7.73
C GLN A 167 28.07 17.95 -8.10
N ILE A 168 27.70 18.46 -9.28
CA ILE A 168 28.13 19.73 -9.84
C ILE A 168 26.89 20.44 -10.38
N PRO A 169 26.69 21.73 -10.08
CA PRO A 169 25.52 22.46 -10.59
C PRO A 169 25.44 22.40 -12.12
N ILE A 170 24.27 22.07 -12.65
CA ILE A 170 24.03 21.86 -14.08
C ILE A 170 22.68 22.43 -14.48
N LYS A 171 22.54 22.93 -15.71
CA LYS A 171 21.23 23.29 -16.24
C LYS A 171 20.38 22.04 -16.42
N THR A 172 19.10 22.11 -16.08
CA THR A 172 18.15 21.00 -16.25
C THR A 172 18.15 20.51 -17.69
N SER A 173 18.06 21.43 -18.66
CA SER A 173 18.09 21.09 -20.09
C SER A 173 19.39 20.38 -20.53
N ALA A 174 20.54 20.75 -19.96
CA ALA A 174 21.83 20.12 -20.28
C ALA A 174 21.93 18.71 -19.68
N LEU A 175 21.32 18.50 -18.51
CA LEU A 175 21.22 17.17 -17.90
C LEU A 175 20.29 16.26 -18.73
N GLU A 176 19.17 16.80 -19.20
CA GLU A 176 18.23 16.08 -20.07
C GLU A 176 18.89 15.67 -21.39
N GLU A 177 19.66 16.57 -22.01
CA GLU A 177 20.43 16.28 -23.21
C GLU A 177 21.52 15.22 -22.98
N LEU A 178 22.25 15.31 -21.86
CA LEU A 178 23.33 14.37 -21.52
C LEU A 178 22.83 12.92 -21.38
N TYR A 179 21.64 12.74 -20.81
CA TYR A 179 21.06 11.43 -20.56
C TYR A 179 20.04 11.01 -21.62
N GLY A 180 19.67 11.88 -22.56
CA GLY A 180 18.59 11.64 -23.52
C GLY A 180 17.24 11.38 -22.84
N CYS A 181 17.01 12.01 -21.68
CA CYS A 181 15.91 11.72 -20.75
C CYS A 181 15.26 13.01 -20.26
N SER A 182 14.02 12.97 -19.78
CA SER A 182 13.39 14.13 -19.14
C SER A 182 13.52 14.11 -17.61
N VAL A 183 13.75 15.27 -17.01
CA VAL A 183 13.69 15.46 -15.57
C VAL A 183 12.21 15.48 -15.15
N THR A 184 11.81 14.56 -14.27
CA THR A 184 10.41 14.41 -13.85
C THR A 184 10.13 14.87 -12.43
N MET A 185 11.13 14.82 -11.55
CA MET A 185 11.07 15.37 -10.19
C MET A 185 12.46 15.80 -9.74
N VAL A 186 12.49 16.83 -8.90
CA VAL A 186 13.70 17.33 -8.24
C VAL A 186 13.42 17.39 -6.75
N TYR A 187 14.37 16.93 -5.95
CA TYR A 187 14.36 17.03 -4.50
C TYR A 187 15.50 17.95 -4.06
N GLY A 188 15.18 18.86 -3.14
CA GLY A 188 16.15 19.72 -2.49
C GLY A 188 17.13 18.92 -1.60
N VAL A 189 18.11 19.63 -1.05
CA VAL A 189 19.11 19.04 -0.13
C VAL A 189 18.45 18.53 1.17
N ASP A 190 17.31 19.12 1.53
CA ASP A 190 16.44 18.71 2.63
C ASP A 190 15.57 17.48 2.31
N GLY A 191 15.53 17.04 1.04
CA GLY A 191 14.72 15.93 0.57
C GLY A 191 13.28 16.31 0.19
N GLU A 192 12.91 17.60 0.28
CA GLU A 192 11.58 18.06 -0.11
C GLU A 192 11.47 18.23 -1.63
N PRO A 193 10.31 17.92 -2.25
CA PRO A 193 10.13 18.07 -3.67
C PRO A 193 10.10 19.56 -4.08
N LEU A 194 10.82 19.88 -5.15
CA LEU A 194 10.89 21.21 -5.75
C LEU A 194 10.17 21.21 -7.11
N LEU A 195 9.65 22.38 -7.49
CA LEU A 195 9.38 22.65 -8.91
C LEU A 195 10.69 22.52 -9.68
N ILE A 196 10.64 21.90 -10.86
CA ILE A 196 11.83 21.65 -11.68
C ILE A 196 12.48 23.00 -12.01
N PRO A 197 13.64 23.32 -11.40
CA PRO A 197 14.28 24.61 -11.60
C PRO A 197 15.01 24.60 -12.95
N GLU A 198 15.34 25.77 -13.51
CA GLU A 198 16.18 25.83 -14.72
C GLU A 198 17.62 25.35 -14.47
N LYS A 199 18.07 25.48 -13.21
CA LYS A 199 19.41 25.09 -12.76
C LYS A 199 19.32 24.22 -11.52
N LEU A 200 19.98 23.07 -11.57
CA LEU A 200 20.07 22.10 -10.50
C LEU A 200 21.33 22.38 -9.68
N GLU A 201 21.18 22.54 -8.38
CA GLU A 201 22.30 22.83 -7.49
C GLU A 201 22.94 21.55 -6.94
N LYS A 202 24.19 21.66 -6.47
CA LYS A 202 24.89 20.55 -5.83
C LYS A 202 24.10 20.04 -4.62
N GLY A 203 23.96 18.72 -4.53
CA GLY A 203 23.23 18.05 -3.45
C GLY A 203 21.75 17.85 -3.75
N TYR A 204 21.23 18.36 -4.88
CA TYR A 204 19.88 18.00 -5.33
C TYR A 204 19.86 16.56 -5.80
N ARG A 205 18.69 15.93 -5.64
CA ARG A 205 18.42 14.59 -6.15
C ARG A 205 17.36 14.65 -7.23
N VAL A 206 17.63 14.06 -8.38
CA VAL A 206 16.81 14.24 -9.59
C VAL A 206 16.34 12.89 -10.09
N LYS A 207 15.05 12.81 -10.39
CA LYS A 207 14.42 11.64 -11.03
C LYS A 207 14.32 11.87 -12.52
N LEU A 208 15.12 11.13 -13.28
CA LEU A 208 15.07 11.09 -14.74
C LEU A 208 14.08 10.01 -15.20
N SER A 209 13.17 10.33 -16.12
CA SER A 209 12.50 9.29 -16.89
C SER A 209 13.43 8.87 -18.01
N LEU A 210 13.82 7.59 -18.00
CA LEU A 210 14.27 6.92 -19.22
C LEU A 210 13.23 7.09 -20.31
#